data_AF-A0AAV7FX84-F1
#
_entry.id   AF-A0AAV7FX84-F1
#
_cell.length_a   1.000
_cell.length_b   1.000
_cell.length_c   1.000
_cell.angle_alpha   90.00
_cell.angle_beta   90.00
_cell.angle_gamma   90.00
#
_symmetry.space_group_name_H-M   'P 1'
#
loop_
_entity.id
_entity.type
_entity.pdbx_description
1 polymer ?
#
loop_
_entity_poly.entity_id
_entity_poly.type
_entity_poly.pdbx_seq_one_letter_code
_entity_poly.pdbx_strand_id
1 'polypeptide(L)'
;MNGSVIEDDVVQVNDEASDSESITYESTEMEPLDDRALLHLDEGSDEHANLKHYFLVSIGSLAERCSVLAIRRLVHCSSAMGRAQIEAFKLYVRALAEKNGGNPNLNMGWYGTSIEGVRKIVKNGFGSDGVPMGGPVLSSVADTNGFKYLILCRVILGKTEQFLPGTKPFGPSSDEFDSCVDDQQFPQKYIVRYSDAKTRVLPLYVLTVQLDTQSKGSFFFSLITGKYK
;
A
#
# COMPACT_ATOMS: atom_id res chain seq x y z
N MET A 1 79.49 -23.43 20.82
CA MET A 1 79.37 -22.59 19.61
C MET A 1 78.43 -21.46 20.00
N ASN A 2 79.00 -20.34 20.43
CA ASN A 2 79.18 -19.09 19.63
C ASN A 2 77.81 -18.42 19.42
N GLY A 3 77.52 -17.17 19.75
CA GLY A 3 78.22 -15.99 20.27
C GLY A 3 77.10 -14.94 20.55
N SER A 4 77.27 -14.03 21.51
CA SER A 4 77.53 -12.58 21.28
C SER A 4 76.56 -11.92 20.28
N VAL A 5 75.75 -10.88 20.56
CA VAL A 5 76.01 -9.49 21.04
C VAL A 5 75.11 -8.61 20.13
N ILE A 6 74.17 -7.80 20.69
CA ILE A 6 74.05 -6.31 20.58
C ILE A 6 73.65 -5.82 19.15
N GLU A 7 72.75 -4.88 18.84
CA GLU A 7 72.38 -3.51 19.26
C GLU A 7 71.07 -3.16 18.47
N ASP A 8 70.03 -2.58 19.07
CA ASP A 8 69.65 -1.14 19.07
C ASP A 8 68.66 -0.69 17.97
N ASP A 9 67.59 -0.06 18.49
CA ASP A 9 66.80 1.09 18.03
C ASP A 9 66.41 1.25 16.55
N VAL A 10 65.08 1.34 16.32
CA VAL A 10 64.47 2.59 15.81
C VAL A 10 63.05 2.74 16.40
N VAL A 11 62.84 3.79 17.19
CA VAL A 11 61.51 4.36 17.45
C VAL A 11 61.17 5.29 16.28
N GLN A 12 60.03 5.08 15.62
CA GLN A 12 59.33 6.13 14.90
C GLN A 12 57.88 6.20 15.38
N VAL A 13 57.54 7.34 15.96
CA VAL A 13 56.20 7.79 16.31
C VAL A 13 55.71 8.71 15.18
N ASN A 14 54.39 8.83 15.09
CA ASN A 14 53.55 9.80 14.38
C ASN A 14 52.95 9.26 13.07
N ASP A 15 51.68 9.42 12.76
CA ASP A 15 50.52 9.97 13.48
C ASP A 15 49.27 9.62 12.62
N GLU A 16 48.10 9.63 13.26
CA GLU A 16 46.78 9.91 12.69
C GLU A 16 45.99 8.82 11.90
N ALA A 17 44.94 8.36 12.60
CA ALA A 17 43.54 8.30 12.19
C ALA A 17 43.12 7.33 11.05
N SER A 18 42.32 6.33 11.42
CA SER A 18 40.88 6.34 11.10
C SER A 18 40.26 5.08 11.69
N ASP A 19 39.49 5.26 12.77
CA ASP A 19 38.54 4.26 13.24
C ASP A 19 37.57 3.97 12.09
N SER A 20 37.77 2.84 11.43
CA SER A 20 36.76 2.30 10.53
C SER A 20 35.67 1.71 11.42
N GLU A 21 34.81 2.58 11.94
CA GLU A 21 33.45 2.18 12.25
C GLU A 21 32.83 1.74 10.92
N SER A 22 32.89 0.44 10.67
CA SER A 22 32.07 -0.16 9.64
C SER A 22 30.63 0.13 10.03
N ILE A 23 30.05 1.13 9.37
CA ILE A 23 28.61 1.35 9.38
C ILE A 23 28.03 0.05 8.80
N THR A 24 27.67 -0.88 9.68
CA THR A 24 26.67 -1.87 9.36
C THR A 24 25.42 -1.05 9.07
N TYR A 25 25.12 -0.87 7.79
CA TYR A 25 23.78 -0.58 7.34
C TYR A 25 22.93 -1.70 7.94
N GLU A 26 22.30 -1.38 9.06
CA GLU A 26 21.24 -2.17 9.65
C GLU A 26 20.20 -2.27 8.54
N SER A 27 20.24 -3.37 7.80
CA SER A 27 19.22 -3.73 6.83
C SER A 27 17.94 -3.74 7.61
N THR A 28 17.15 -2.67 7.49
CA THR A 28 15.95 -2.49 8.26
C THR A 28 15.00 -3.63 7.90
N GLU A 29 14.97 -4.66 8.74
CA GLU A 29 14.23 -5.87 8.44
C GLU A 29 12.73 -5.53 8.44
N MET A 30 12.04 -5.90 7.36
CA MET A 30 10.59 -5.81 7.32
C MET A 30 10.02 -6.78 8.35
N GLU A 31 9.06 -6.32 9.16
CA GLU A 31 8.36 -7.23 10.05
C GLU A 31 7.72 -8.38 9.25
N PRO A 32 7.86 -9.63 9.73
CA PRO A 32 7.28 -10.77 9.04
C PRO A 32 5.75 -10.66 9.02
N LEU A 33 5.19 -10.84 7.83
CA LEU A 33 3.77 -11.12 7.64
C LEU A 33 3.59 -12.65 7.58
N ASP A 34 2.38 -13.15 7.85
CA ASP A 34 2.12 -14.60 7.86
C ASP A 34 2.45 -15.25 6.49
N ASP A 35 3.56 -15.98 6.44
CA ASP A 35 4.14 -16.58 5.23
C ASP A 35 3.21 -17.59 4.54
N ARG A 36 2.21 -18.15 5.25
CA ARG A 36 1.29 -19.13 4.64
C ARG A 36 0.17 -18.48 3.82
N ALA A 37 -0.17 -17.24 4.15
CA ALA A 37 -1.27 -16.52 3.50
C ALA A 37 -0.79 -15.57 2.39
N LEU A 38 0.52 -15.27 2.35
CA LEU A 38 1.13 -14.31 1.45
C LEU A 38 2.31 -14.91 0.69
N LEU A 39 2.24 -14.90 -0.63
CA LEU A 39 3.33 -15.30 -1.51
C LEU A 39 4.11 -14.07 -1.96
N HIS A 40 5.41 -14.02 -1.67
CA HIS A 40 6.29 -12.97 -2.20
C HIS A 40 6.40 -13.09 -3.74
N LEU A 41 6.24 -11.97 -4.44
CA LEU A 41 6.43 -11.92 -5.89
C LEU A 41 7.87 -11.54 -6.22
N ASP A 42 8.51 -12.36 -7.04
CA ASP A 42 9.86 -12.10 -7.53
C ASP A 42 9.92 -10.81 -8.35
N GLU A 43 10.93 -9.98 -8.11
CA GLU A 43 11.07 -8.67 -8.75
C GLU A 43 11.17 -8.75 -10.27
N GLY A 44 11.69 -9.86 -10.82
CA GLY A 44 11.83 -10.12 -12.25
C GLY A 44 10.56 -10.65 -12.92
N SER A 45 9.49 -10.93 -12.17
CA SER A 45 8.24 -11.45 -12.74
C SER A 45 7.40 -10.35 -13.41
N ASP A 46 6.70 -10.70 -14.50
CA ASP A 46 5.77 -9.80 -15.18
C ASP A 46 4.64 -9.32 -14.24
N GLU A 47 4.19 -10.20 -13.33
CA GLU A 47 3.16 -9.86 -12.34
C GLU A 47 3.65 -8.75 -11.40
N HIS A 48 4.88 -8.87 -10.89
CA HIS A 48 5.52 -7.85 -10.08
C HIS A 48 5.69 -6.53 -10.85
N ALA A 49 6.25 -6.58 -12.06
CA ALA A 49 6.50 -5.39 -12.87
C ALA A 49 5.21 -4.62 -13.19
N ASN A 50 4.13 -5.32 -13.56
CA ASN A 50 2.84 -4.72 -13.86
C ASN A 50 2.20 -4.07 -12.62
N LEU A 51 2.26 -4.72 -11.46
CA LEU A 51 1.72 -4.17 -10.21
C LEU A 51 2.50 -2.97 -9.71
N LYS A 52 3.84 -3.02 -9.79
CA LYS A 52 4.71 -1.90 -9.49
C LYS A 52 4.40 -0.71 -10.40
N HIS A 53 4.31 -0.93 -11.70
CA HIS A 53 3.95 0.12 -12.65
C HIS A 53 2.55 0.71 -12.36
N TYR A 54 1.55 -0.14 -12.18
CA TYR A 54 0.19 0.28 -11.84
C TYR A 54 0.14 1.14 -10.57
N PHE A 55 0.88 0.75 -9.53
CA PHE A 55 1.01 1.55 -8.31
C PHE A 55 1.69 2.90 -8.55
N LEU A 56 2.84 2.93 -9.24
CA LEU A 56 3.59 4.17 -9.47
C LEU A 56 2.77 5.18 -10.30
N VAL A 57 2.05 4.71 -11.32
CA VAL A 57 1.13 5.57 -12.09
C VAL A 57 0.03 6.13 -11.19
N SER A 58 -0.50 5.34 -10.26
CA SER A 58 -1.59 5.77 -9.36
C SER A 58 -1.20 6.86 -8.35
N ILE A 59 0.10 6.99 -8.02
CA ILE A 59 0.60 8.02 -7.09
C ILE A 59 1.20 9.25 -7.81
N GLY A 60 1.23 9.23 -9.15
CA GLY A 60 1.64 10.37 -9.98
C GLY A 60 3.05 10.85 -9.67
N SER A 61 3.22 12.16 -9.47
CA SER A 61 4.53 12.79 -9.21
C SER A 61 5.21 12.33 -7.91
N LEU A 62 4.50 11.63 -7.02
CA LEU A 62 5.10 11.02 -5.83
C LEU A 62 5.93 9.77 -6.18
N ALA A 63 5.76 9.19 -7.37
CA ALA A 63 6.52 8.03 -7.82
C ALA A 63 8.04 8.24 -7.78
N GLU A 64 8.51 9.46 -8.06
CA GLU A 64 9.94 9.82 -8.02
C GLU A 64 10.56 9.76 -6.62
N ARG A 65 9.71 9.78 -5.58
CA ARG A 65 10.11 9.76 -4.17
C ARG A 65 9.62 8.52 -3.44
N CYS A 66 9.18 7.50 -4.18
CA CYS A 66 8.58 6.31 -3.61
C CYS A 66 9.32 5.05 -4.04
N SER A 67 9.81 4.32 -3.04
CA SER A 67 10.42 3.01 -3.23
C SER A 67 9.39 1.92 -2.93
N VAL A 68 9.16 1.04 -3.91
CA VAL A 68 8.37 -0.19 -3.70
C VAL A 68 9.34 -1.27 -3.23
N LEU A 69 9.20 -1.68 -1.97
CA LEU A 69 10.12 -2.59 -1.28
C LEU A 69 9.71 -4.06 -1.41
N ALA A 70 8.40 -4.34 -1.44
CA ALA A 70 7.89 -5.69 -1.60
C ALA A 70 6.48 -5.69 -2.16
N ILE A 71 6.18 -6.68 -3.00
CA ILE A 71 4.83 -7.02 -3.43
C ILE A 71 4.55 -8.48 -3.03
N ARG A 72 3.47 -8.69 -2.29
CA ARG A 72 3.04 -10.02 -1.83
C ARG A 72 1.63 -10.29 -2.31
N ARG A 73 1.38 -11.48 -2.85
CA ARG A 73 0.07 -11.94 -3.31
C ARG A 73 -0.67 -12.69 -2.21
N LEU A 74 -1.95 -12.39 -2.03
CA LEU A 74 -2.80 -13.14 -1.10
C LEU A 74 -3.18 -14.50 -1.69
N VAL A 75 -2.96 -15.57 -0.91
CA VAL A 75 -3.29 -16.94 -1.27
C VAL A 75 -4.57 -17.37 -0.54
N HIS A 76 -5.71 -16.92 -1.04
CA HIS A 76 -7.05 -17.21 -0.48
C HIS A 76 -7.39 -18.70 -0.39
N CYS A 77 -6.85 -19.52 -1.28
CA CYS A 77 -7.16 -20.96 -1.32
C CYS A 77 -6.61 -21.74 -0.12
N SER A 78 -5.65 -21.16 0.61
CA SER A 78 -4.98 -21.78 1.77
C SER A 78 -5.92 -21.97 2.98
N SER A 79 -7.03 -21.22 3.05
CA SER A 79 -7.98 -21.29 4.17
C SER A 79 -9.43 -21.45 3.72
N ALA A 80 -10.25 -22.10 4.57
CA ALA A 80 -11.69 -22.20 4.32
C ALA A 80 -12.36 -20.83 4.25
N MET A 81 -11.90 -19.87 5.07
CA MET A 81 -12.42 -18.50 5.09
C MET A 81 -12.07 -17.74 3.81
N GLY A 82 -10.84 -17.84 3.31
CA GLY A 82 -10.45 -17.21 2.05
C GLY A 82 -11.22 -17.76 0.84
N ARG A 83 -11.44 -19.08 0.80
CA ARG A 83 -12.34 -19.69 -0.21
C ARG A 83 -13.76 -19.18 -0.11
N ALA A 84 -14.33 -19.11 1.10
CA ALA A 84 -15.67 -18.56 1.31
C ALA A 84 -15.78 -17.09 0.89
N GLN A 85 -14.73 -16.29 1.15
CA GLN A 85 -14.68 -14.89 0.72
C GLN A 85 -14.69 -14.76 -0.81
N ILE A 86 -13.90 -15.57 -1.52
CA ILE A 86 -13.91 -15.59 -2.99
C ILE A 86 -15.29 -15.97 -3.53
N GLU A 87 -15.92 -17.00 -2.98
CA GLU A 87 -17.24 -17.44 -3.45
C GLU A 87 -18.34 -16.41 -3.17
N ALA A 88 -18.31 -15.78 -1.99
CA ALA A 88 -19.20 -14.67 -1.67
C ALA A 88 -18.99 -13.49 -2.64
N PHE A 89 -17.73 -13.13 -2.94
CA PHE A 89 -17.42 -12.07 -3.91
C PHE A 89 -17.97 -12.40 -5.30
N LYS A 90 -17.73 -13.61 -5.81
CA LYS A 90 -18.28 -14.06 -7.11
C LYS A 90 -19.80 -14.05 -7.14
N LEU A 91 -20.46 -14.36 -6.04
CA LEU A 91 -21.92 -14.28 -5.94
C LEU A 91 -22.40 -12.83 -6.05
N TYR A 92 -21.75 -11.89 -5.34
CA TYR A 92 -22.10 -10.47 -5.42
C TYR A 92 -21.80 -9.85 -6.78
N VAL A 93 -20.76 -10.32 -7.48
CA VAL A 93 -20.52 -9.91 -8.88
C VAL A 93 -21.73 -10.24 -9.75
N ARG A 94 -22.28 -11.45 -9.61
CA ARG A 94 -23.47 -11.88 -10.37
C ARG A 94 -24.71 -11.09 -9.96
N ALA A 95 -24.96 -10.96 -8.66
CA ALA A 95 -26.13 -10.25 -8.13
C ALA A 95 -26.16 -8.77 -8.56
N LEU A 96 -25.03 -8.06 -8.49
CA LEU A 96 -24.96 -6.66 -8.91
C LEU A 96 -24.99 -6.49 -10.42
N ALA A 97 -24.48 -7.46 -11.19
CA ALA A 97 -24.66 -7.47 -12.64
C ALA A 97 -26.15 -7.61 -12.99
N GLU A 98 -26.86 -8.57 -12.39
CA GLU A 98 -28.30 -8.77 -12.60
C GLU A 98 -29.11 -7.53 -12.22
N LYS A 99 -28.80 -6.90 -11.08
CA LYS A 99 -29.46 -5.66 -10.62
C LYS A 99 -29.26 -4.49 -11.59
N ASN A 100 -28.07 -4.34 -12.17
CA ASN A 100 -27.64 -3.12 -12.87
C ASN A 100 -27.52 -3.28 -14.40
N GLY A 101 -28.33 -4.15 -15.01
CA GLY A 101 -28.39 -4.29 -16.47
C GLY A 101 -27.19 -5.02 -17.09
N GLY A 102 -26.57 -5.93 -16.33
CA GLY A 102 -25.50 -6.82 -16.77
C GLY A 102 -24.08 -6.38 -16.43
N ASN A 103 -23.88 -5.15 -15.93
CA ASN A 103 -22.55 -4.65 -15.55
C ASN A 103 -22.42 -4.47 -14.03
N PRO A 104 -21.59 -5.27 -13.34
CA PRO A 104 -21.36 -5.12 -11.91
C PRO A 104 -20.40 -3.96 -11.56
N ASN A 105 -19.81 -3.29 -12.56
CA ASN A 105 -18.84 -2.21 -12.40
C ASN A 105 -17.65 -2.63 -11.50
N LEU A 106 -16.88 -3.59 -12.01
CA LEU A 106 -15.69 -4.09 -11.32
C LEU A 106 -14.51 -3.12 -11.49
N ASN A 107 -13.86 -2.78 -10.39
CA ASN A 107 -12.71 -1.88 -10.37
C ASN A 107 -11.59 -2.39 -9.45
N MET A 108 -10.43 -1.75 -9.52
CA MET A 108 -9.26 -2.01 -8.69
C MET A 108 -8.98 -0.81 -7.79
N GLY A 109 -8.51 -1.06 -6.56
CA GLY A 109 -8.37 0.01 -5.56
C GLY A 109 -7.33 -0.23 -4.52
N TRP A 110 -6.65 0.86 -4.16
CA TRP A 110 -5.70 0.87 -3.08
C TRP A 110 -6.36 1.21 -1.75
N TYR A 111 -6.03 0.41 -0.74
CA TYR A 111 -6.35 0.64 0.65
C TYR A 111 -5.07 0.78 1.48
N GLY A 112 -4.85 1.95 2.07
CA GLY A 112 -3.72 2.17 2.98
C GLY A 112 -4.08 1.83 4.41
N THR A 113 -3.22 1.10 5.12
CA THR A 113 -3.45 0.69 6.51
C THR A 113 -2.14 0.43 7.27
N SER A 114 -2.21 0.10 8.57
CA SER A 114 -1.03 -0.32 9.35
C SER A 114 -0.70 -1.78 9.08
N ILE A 115 0.46 -2.25 9.53
CA ILE A 115 0.84 -3.67 9.40
C ILE A 115 -0.14 -4.59 10.18
N GLU A 116 -0.65 -4.16 11.32
CA GLU A 116 -1.72 -4.88 12.05
C GLU A 116 -3.02 -4.92 11.24
N GLY A 117 -3.33 -3.84 10.53
CA GLY A 117 -4.45 -3.77 9.59
C GLY A 117 -4.31 -4.79 8.46
N VAL A 118 -3.11 -4.89 7.86
CA VAL A 118 -2.80 -5.94 6.89
C VAL A 118 -3.02 -7.33 7.48
N ARG A 119 -2.45 -7.62 8.66
CA ARG A 119 -2.60 -8.92 9.34
C ARG A 119 -4.08 -9.27 9.57
N LYS A 120 -4.87 -8.29 10.02
CA LYS A 120 -6.32 -8.47 10.24
C LYS A 120 -7.07 -8.78 8.94
N ILE A 121 -6.78 -8.03 7.87
CA ILE A 121 -7.46 -8.16 6.57
C ILE A 121 -7.06 -9.45 5.85
N VAL A 122 -5.78 -9.82 5.88
CA VAL A 122 -5.30 -11.08 5.32
C VAL A 122 -5.94 -12.28 6.02
N LYS A 123 -6.11 -12.21 7.34
CA LYS A 123 -6.71 -13.30 8.13
C LYS A 123 -8.22 -13.42 7.96
N ASN A 124 -8.94 -12.29 8.01
CA ASN A 124 -10.40 -12.28 8.17
C ASN A 124 -11.16 -11.63 7.01
N GLY A 125 -10.46 -11.09 6.01
CA GLY A 125 -11.03 -10.14 5.05
C GLY A 125 -11.32 -8.77 5.67
N PHE A 126 -11.96 -7.90 4.91
CA PHE A 126 -12.44 -6.62 5.43
C PHE A 126 -13.57 -6.83 6.45
N GLY A 127 -13.47 -6.15 7.59
CA GLY A 127 -14.49 -6.16 8.64
C GLY A 127 -15.66 -5.23 8.34
N SER A 128 -16.58 -5.13 9.30
CA SER A 128 -17.67 -4.14 9.32
C SER A 128 -17.19 -2.71 9.57
N ASP A 129 -15.96 -2.58 10.05
CA ASP A 129 -15.26 -1.32 10.30
C ASP A 129 -14.84 -0.78 8.92
N GLY A 130 -15.70 0.09 8.40
CA GLY A 130 -15.70 0.61 7.04
C GLY A 130 -14.37 0.94 6.35
N VAL A 131 -14.38 0.90 5.02
CA VAL A 131 -13.18 1.02 4.19
C VAL A 131 -13.34 2.17 3.18
N PRO A 132 -12.81 3.37 3.46
CA PRO A 132 -12.60 4.36 2.42
C PRO A 132 -11.55 3.80 1.44
N MET A 133 -11.93 3.56 0.18
CA MET A 133 -11.04 3.06 -0.86
C MET A 133 -10.64 4.22 -1.79
N GLY A 134 -9.37 4.28 -2.20
CA GLY A 134 -8.90 5.38 -3.05
C GLY A 134 -8.83 6.73 -2.33
N GLY A 135 -8.18 6.81 -1.17
CA GLY A 135 -7.69 8.09 -0.64
C GLY A 135 -6.36 8.49 -1.28
N PRO A 136 -5.70 9.59 -0.85
CA PRO A 136 -4.25 9.70 -1.08
C PRO A 136 -3.62 8.44 -0.50
N VAL A 137 -3.26 7.50 -1.37
CA VAL A 137 -2.89 6.12 -1.05
C VAL A 137 -1.79 6.06 0.02
N LEU A 138 -0.94 7.08 0.02
CA LEU A 138 0.18 7.29 0.94
C LEU A 138 -0.18 7.96 2.28
N SER A 139 -1.47 8.21 2.56
CA SER A 139 -1.94 8.72 3.86
C SER A 139 -1.95 7.68 4.96
N SER A 140 -1.62 6.41 4.66
CA SER A 140 -1.45 5.38 5.68
C SER A 140 -0.38 5.78 6.69
N VAL A 141 -0.58 5.41 7.94
CA VAL A 141 0.43 5.61 8.99
C VAL A 141 1.64 4.74 8.66
N ALA A 142 2.83 5.34 8.71
CA ALA A 142 4.07 4.58 8.55
C ALA A 142 4.39 3.84 9.86
N ASP A 143 5.02 2.67 9.76
CA ASP A 143 5.52 1.96 10.94
C ASP A 143 6.80 2.62 11.50
N THR A 144 7.40 1.99 12.52
CA THR A 144 8.63 2.46 13.17
C THR A 144 9.81 2.58 12.21
N ASN A 145 9.79 1.84 11.10
CA ASN A 145 10.82 1.79 10.07
C ASN A 145 10.54 2.77 8.91
N GLY A 146 9.43 3.51 8.99
CA GLY A 146 8.99 4.42 7.94
C GLY A 146 8.26 3.71 6.79
N PHE A 147 7.94 2.42 6.92
CA PHE A 147 7.25 1.67 5.88
C PHE A 147 5.74 1.91 5.94
N LYS A 148 5.15 2.01 4.75
CA LYS A 148 3.70 2.14 4.54
C LYS A 148 3.19 0.87 3.88
N TYR A 149 2.01 0.44 4.31
CA TYR A 149 1.38 -0.79 3.85
C TYR A 149 0.11 -0.48 3.09
N LEU A 150 0.01 -1.04 1.89
CA LEU A 150 -1.09 -0.86 0.97
C LEU A 150 -1.65 -2.22 0.56
N ILE A 151 -2.96 -2.31 0.39
CA ILE A 151 -3.64 -3.50 -0.12
C ILE A 151 -4.32 -3.14 -1.44
N LEU A 152 -3.92 -3.83 -2.52
CA LEU A 152 -4.65 -3.79 -3.77
C LEU A 152 -5.88 -4.69 -3.67
N CYS A 153 -7.05 -4.12 -3.89
CA CYS A 153 -8.31 -4.83 -3.81
C CYS A 153 -9.04 -4.81 -5.16
N ARG A 154 -9.79 -5.87 -5.43
CA ARG A 154 -10.84 -5.86 -6.44
C ARG A 154 -12.15 -5.47 -5.77
N VAL A 155 -12.87 -4.53 -6.39
CA VAL A 155 -14.05 -3.91 -5.79
C VAL A 155 -15.22 -3.94 -6.77
N ILE A 156 -16.42 -4.24 -6.26
CA ILE A 156 -17.66 -4.22 -7.03
C ILE A 156 -18.37 -2.90 -6.71
N LEU A 157 -18.38 -1.95 -7.64
CA LEU A 157 -18.96 -0.62 -7.43
C LEU A 157 -20.46 -0.57 -7.70
N GLY A 158 -20.99 -1.45 -8.56
CA GLY A 158 -22.38 -1.41 -8.99
C GLY A 158 -22.77 -0.06 -9.61
N LYS A 159 -24.01 0.37 -9.37
CA LYS A 159 -24.48 1.69 -9.80
C LYS A 159 -23.90 2.77 -8.88
N THR A 160 -23.19 3.73 -9.47
CA THR A 160 -22.44 4.73 -8.71
C THR A 160 -23.13 6.08 -8.70
N GLU A 161 -23.09 6.78 -7.56
CA GLU A 161 -23.38 8.21 -7.47
C GLU A 161 -22.08 9.01 -7.27
N GLN A 162 -22.06 10.25 -7.77
CA GLN A 162 -20.91 11.12 -7.57
C GLN A 162 -21.07 11.91 -6.27
N PHE A 163 -20.04 11.93 -5.42
CA PHE A 163 -20.05 12.75 -4.22
C PHE A 163 -19.35 14.08 -4.43
N LEU A 164 -19.77 15.10 -3.67
CA LEU A 164 -19.20 16.44 -3.78
C LEU A 164 -17.74 16.44 -3.30
N PRO A 165 -16.80 17.06 -4.04
CA PRO A 165 -15.43 17.22 -3.58
C PRO A 165 -15.34 17.85 -2.19
N GLY A 166 -14.54 17.26 -1.30
CA GLY A 166 -14.41 17.71 0.08
C GLY A 166 -15.47 17.18 1.04
N THR A 167 -16.50 16.48 0.55
CA THR A 167 -17.40 15.70 1.40
C THR A 167 -16.83 14.30 1.63
N LYS A 168 -17.14 13.71 2.79
CA LYS A 168 -16.79 12.33 3.12
C LYS A 168 -18.09 11.57 3.31
N PRO A 169 -18.77 11.14 2.23
CA PRO A 169 -20.03 10.43 2.36
C PRO A 169 -19.80 9.11 3.10
N PHE A 170 -20.72 8.75 3.98
CA PHE A 170 -20.69 7.45 4.68
C PHE A 170 -21.20 6.31 3.80
N GLY A 171 -21.73 6.64 2.62
CA GLY A 171 -22.32 5.76 1.64
C GLY A 171 -23.26 6.53 0.71
N PRO A 172 -23.95 5.83 -0.19
CA PRO A 172 -24.84 6.46 -1.15
C PRO A 172 -26.04 7.17 -0.52
N SER A 173 -26.59 8.16 -1.23
CA SER A 173 -27.73 8.97 -0.81
C SER A 173 -29.07 8.20 -0.79
N SER A 174 -29.17 7.11 -1.57
CA SER A 174 -30.36 6.25 -1.63
C SER A 174 -30.00 4.81 -2.01
N ASP A 175 -30.97 3.89 -1.89
CA ASP A 175 -30.81 2.47 -2.26
C ASP A 175 -30.74 2.24 -3.78
N GLU A 176 -30.99 3.28 -4.58
CA GLU A 176 -30.77 3.26 -6.02
C GLU A 176 -29.28 3.07 -6.34
N PHE A 177 -28.40 3.55 -5.47
CA PHE A 177 -26.96 3.54 -5.67
C PHE A 177 -26.26 2.52 -4.75
N ASP A 178 -25.25 1.88 -5.31
CA ASP A 178 -24.48 0.85 -4.64
C ASP A 178 -23.16 1.40 -4.07
N SER A 179 -22.58 2.46 -4.65
CA SER A 179 -21.33 3.08 -4.19
C SER A 179 -21.24 4.55 -4.57
N CYS A 180 -20.36 5.29 -3.89
CA CYS A 180 -20.05 6.68 -4.25
C CYS A 180 -18.68 6.75 -4.92
N VAL A 181 -18.54 7.62 -5.93
CA VAL A 181 -17.28 7.91 -6.63
C VAL A 181 -17.01 9.41 -6.65
N ASP A 182 -15.75 9.80 -6.77
CA ASP A 182 -15.37 11.21 -6.93
C ASP A 182 -15.64 11.74 -8.36
N ASP A 183 -15.53 10.87 -9.36
CA ASP A 183 -15.81 11.15 -10.77
C ASP A 183 -16.49 9.93 -11.44
N GLN A 184 -17.50 10.17 -12.28
CA GLN A 184 -18.25 9.09 -12.94
C GLN A 184 -17.53 8.49 -14.15
N GLN A 185 -16.66 9.26 -14.80
CA GLN A 185 -15.93 8.82 -15.98
C GLN A 185 -14.60 8.19 -15.58
N PHE A 186 -13.88 8.81 -14.65
CA PHE A 186 -12.54 8.42 -14.23
C PHE A 186 -12.41 8.39 -12.69
N PRO A 187 -13.10 7.46 -12.01
CA PRO A 187 -13.10 7.39 -10.56
C PRO A 187 -11.69 7.12 -10.03
N GLN A 188 -11.18 8.01 -9.17
CA GLN A 188 -9.93 7.80 -8.43
C GLN A 188 -10.20 7.42 -6.97
N LYS A 189 -11.36 7.80 -6.46
CA LYS A 189 -11.78 7.56 -5.07
C LYS A 189 -13.16 6.97 -5.06
N TYR A 190 -13.37 5.97 -4.21
CA TYR A 190 -14.69 5.36 -4.10
C TYR A 190 -14.99 4.81 -2.73
N ILE A 191 -16.27 4.85 -2.40
CA ILE A 191 -16.78 4.52 -1.09
C ILE A 191 -17.83 3.43 -1.27
N VAL A 192 -17.48 2.24 -0.77
CA VAL A 192 -18.40 1.11 -0.65
C VAL A 192 -19.01 1.14 0.75
N ARG A 193 -20.33 0.94 0.86
CA ARG A 193 -21.01 0.87 2.15
C ARG A 193 -20.36 -0.15 3.08
N TYR A 194 -20.28 0.19 4.35
CA TYR A 194 -19.62 -0.61 5.37
C TYR A 194 -20.21 -2.02 5.53
N SER A 195 -21.54 -2.14 5.40
CA SER A 195 -22.24 -3.43 5.42
C SER A 195 -21.80 -4.38 4.32
N ASP A 196 -21.30 -3.85 3.20
CA ASP A 196 -21.06 -4.62 1.99
C ASP A 196 -19.57 -4.84 1.72
N ALA A 197 -18.67 -4.24 2.51
CA ALA A 197 -17.22 -4.33 2.29
C ALA A 197 -16.73 -5.78 2.31
N LYS A 198 -17.28 -6.62 3.21
CA LYS A 198 -16.89 -8.04 3.35
C LYS A 198 -17.19 -8.87 2.10
N THR A 199 -18.20 -8.49 1.32
CA THR A 199 -18.65 -9.26 0.14
C THR A 199 -18.28 -8.59 -1.18
N ARG A 200 -18.08 -7.27 -1.20
CA ARG A 200 -17.79 -6.49 -2.41
C ARG A 200 -16.34 -6.03 -2.52
N VAL A 201 -15.50 -6.27 -1.52
CA VAL A 201 -14.07 -5.94 -1.54
C VAL A 201 -13.25 -7.22 -1.32
N LEU A 202 -12.47 -7.59 -2.34
CA LEU A 202 -11.58 -8.74 -2.31
C LEU A 202 -10.12 -8.26 -2.30
N PRO A 203 -9.37 -8.40 -1.20
CA PRO A 203 -7.95 -8.07 -1.18
C PRO A 203 -7.16 -9.06 -2.05
N LEU A 204 -6.18 -8.58 -2.81
CA LEU A 204 -5.43 -9.40 -3.78
C LEU A 204 -3.92 -9.34 -3.54
N TYR A 205 -3.38 -8.15 -3.28
CA TYR A 205 -1.94 -7.94 -3.09
C TYR A 205 -1.67 -7.00 -1.93
N VAL A 206 -0.55 -7.19 -1.24
CA VAL A 206 0.01 -6.28 -0.26
C VAL A 206 1.28 -5.67 -0.84
N LEU A 207 1.37 -4.34 -0.80
CA LEU A 207 2.57 -3.59 -1.15
C LEU A 207 3.15 -2.99 0.12
N THR A 208 4.46 -3.14 0.28
CA THR A 208 5.25 -2.40 1.26
C THR A 208 6.02 -1.32 0.50
N VAL A 209 5.83 -0.07 0.89
CA VAL A 209 6.45 1.08 0.24
C VAL A 209 7.09 2.01 1.25
N GLN A 210 8.08 2.76 0.81
CA GLN A 210 8.73 3.80 1.59
C GLN A 210 8.72 5.10 0.79
N LEU A 211 8.56 6.22 1.47
CA LEU A 211 8.68 7.54 0.85
C LEU A 211 9.95 8.22 1.33
N ASP A 212 10.71 8.74 0.38
CA ASP A 212 11.88 9.55 0.67
C ASP A 212 11.43 10.93 1.13
N THR A 213 11.50 11.16 2.44
CA THR A 213 11.18 12.46 3.04
C THR A 213 12.36 13.43 3.00
N GLN A 214 13.41 13.14 2.23
CA GLN A 214 14.54 14.06 2.03
C GLN A 214 14.06 15.29 1.25
N SER A 215 13.65 16.32 2.00
CA SER A 215 13.40 17.64 1.47
C SER A 215 14.73 18.24 0.97
N LYS A 216 15.00 18.14 -0.33
CA LYS A 216 15.71 19.24 -0.98
C LYS A 216 14.73 20.42 -0.99
N GLY A 217 15.04 21.42 -0.18
CA GLY A 217 14.12 22.49 0.19
C GLY A 217 13.56 23.32 -0.98
N SER A 218 12.52 24.08 -0.62
CA SER A 218 11.85 25.13 -1.39
C SER A 218 10.76 24.67 -2.36
N PHE A 219 9.55 24.49 -1.81
CA PHE A 219 8.33 24.85 -2.55
C PHE A 219 7.61 25.94 -1.75
N PHE A 220 7.73 27.18 -2.25
CA PHE A 220 6.92 28.32 -1.83
C PHE A 220 5.43 27.97 -2.02
N PHE A 221 4.69 27.87 -0.92
CA PHE A 221 3.24 27.94 -0.96
C PHE A 221 2.83 29.38 -1.29
N SER A 222 2.48 29.66 -2.54
CA SER A 222 1.69 30.84 -2.88
C SER A 222 0.24 30.55 -2.52
N LEU A 223 -0.22 31.09 -1.39
CA LEU A 223 -1.61 31.10 -0.99
C LEU A 223 -2.34 32.13 -1.85
N ILE A 224 -3.01 31.67 -2.92
CA ILE A 224 -3.96 32.49 -3.66
C ILE A 224 -5.25 32.61 -2.82
N THR A 225 -5.30 33.62 -1.97
CA THR A 225 -6.58 34.13 -1.43
C THR A 225 -7.29 34.88 -2.56
N GLY A 226 -8.23 34.22 -3.22
CA GLY A 226 -9.17 34.87 -4.14
C GLY A 226 -10.14 35.74 -3.35
N LYS A 227 -9.99 37.06 -3.48
CA LYS A 227 -11.01 38.04 -3.07
C LYS A 227 -12.21 37.91 -4.03
N TYR A 228 -13.38 37.62 -3.48
CA TYR A 228 -14.64 37.97 -4.14
C TYR A 228 -15.04 39.40 -3.73
N LYS A 229 -15.57 40.13 -4.71
CA LYS A 229 -15.88 41.57 -4.72
C LYS A 229 -16.62 42.10 -3.49
#